data_AF-A0A7W8XJV2-F1
#
_entry.id   AF-A0A7W8XJV2-F1
#
_cell.length_a   1.000
_cell.length_b   1.000
_cell.length_c   1.000
_cell.angle_alpha   90.00
_cell.angle_beta   90.00
_cell.angle_gamma   90.00
#
_symmetry.space_group_name_H-M   'P 1'
#
loop_
_entity.id
_entity.type
_entity.pdbx_description
1 polymer ?
#
loop_
_entity_poly.entity_id
_entity_poly.type
_entity_poly.pdbx_seq_one_letter_code
_entity_poly.pdbx_strand_id
1 'polypeptide(L)' 'MLVNGKWTEDWGPVQAKDKNGGFVRQVASIRNGVTPDCSAAPTGEGGFEAEPDRYHLYVAYIALGLESIAPTKIVPPGL' A
#
# COMPACT_ATOMS: atom_id res chain seq x y z
N MET A 1 -12.71 6.21 9.86
CA MET A 1 -12.49 4.93 9.11
C MET A 1 -13.66 4.71 8.18
N LEU A 2 -13.49 3.97 7.07
CA LEU A 2 -14.63 3.52 6.26
C LEU A 2 -15.28 2.28 6.90
N VAL A 3 -16.57 2.36 7.23
CA VAL A 3 -17.38 1.23 7.71
C VAL A 3 -18.49 0.99 6.70
N ASN A 4 -18.49 -0.18 6.05
CA ASN A 4 -19.46 -0.53 4.99
C ASN A 4 -19.59 0.57 3.91
N GLY A 5 -18.45 1.14 3.49
CA GLY A 5 -18.39 2.18 2.46
C GLY A 5 -18.79 3.58 2.92
N LYS A 6 -19.11 3.79 4.21
CA LYS A 6 -19.43 5.12 4.76
C LYS A 6 -18.30 5.64 5.63
N TRP A 7 -18.01 6.93 5.53
CA TRP A 7 -17.06 7.59 6.40
C TRP A 7 -17.64 7.73 7.80
N THR A 8 -16.89 7.29 8.81
CA THR A 8 -17.27 7.40 10.23
C THR A 8 -16.14 8.05 11.02
N GLU A 9 -16.51 9.04 11.83
CA GLU A 9 -15.61 9.82 12.70
C GLU A 9 -15.36 9.13 14.05
N ASP A 10 -16.35 8.42 14.60
CA ASP A 10 -16.29 7.64 15.84
C ASP A 10 -15.51 6.33 15.69
N TRP A 11 -14.27 6.42 15.22
CA TRP A 11 -13.37 5.27 15.23
C TRP A 11 -12.55 5.24 16.52
N GLY A 12 -12.99 4.42 17.47
CA GLY A 12 -12.20 4.05 18.64
C GLY A 12 -11.26 2.89 18.29
N PRO A 13 -9.92 3.07 18.29
CA PRO A 13 -9.01 1.95 18.15
C PRO A 13 -9.07 1.10 19.41
N VAL A 14 -9.98 0.14 19.49
CA VAL A 14 -9.68 -1.04 20.30
C VAL A 14 -8.65 -1.81 19.51
N GLN A 15 -7.38 -1.43 19.67
CA GLN A 15 -6.25 -2.19 19.16
C GLN A 15 -6.37 -3.60 19.76
N ALA A 16 -6.75 -4.56 18.92
CA ALA A 16 -6.89 -5.93 19.37
C ALA A 16 -5.54 -6.40 19.93
N LYS A 17 -5.61 -7.03 21.09
CA LYS A 17 -4.46 -7.70 21.70
C LYS A 17 -4.66 -9.19 21.56
N ASP A 18 -3.58 -9.91 21.29
CA ASP A 18 -3.63 -11.36 21.40
C ASP A 18 -3.73 -11.78 22.89
N LYS A 19 -3.88 -13.08 23.11
CA LYS A 19 -3.98 -13.72 24.44
C LYS A 19 -2.77 -13.44 25.34
N ASN A 20 -1.64 -13.01 24.78
CA ASN A 20 -0.40 -12.70 25.48
C ASN A 20 -0.14 -11.18 25.57
N GLY A 21 -1.11 -10.34 25.17
CA GLY A 21 -1.00 -8.89 25.19
C GLY A 21 -0.26 -8.28 23.99
N GLY A 22 0.10 -9.10 22.99
CA GLY A 22 0.75 -8.66 21.77
C GLY A 22 -0.18 -7.83 20.89
N PHE A 23 0.38 -6.83 20.21
CA PHE A 23 -0.38 -5.97 19.29
C PHE A 23 -0.78 -6.74 18.02
N VAL A 24 -2.08 -6.83 17.76
CA VAL A 24 -2.60 -7.42 16.52
C VAL A 24 -2.68 -6.33 15.44
N ARG A 25 -1.86 -6.46 14.40
CA ARG A 25 -1.84 -5.53 13.27
C ARG A 25 -3.13 -5.64 12.47
N GLN A 26 -3.66 -4.50 12.02
CA GLN A 26 -4.63 -4.51 10.93
C GLN A 26 -3.96 -5.05 9.66
N VAL A 27 -4.66 -5.98 9.00
CA VAL A 27 -4.22 -6.54 7.73
C VAL A 27 -4.58 -5.53 6.64
N ALA A 28 -3.62 -5.18 5.77
CA ALA A 28 -3.94 -4.33 4.63
C ALA A 28 -4.85 -5.10 3.65
N SER A 29 -5.88 -4.41 3.15
CA SER A 29 -6.97 -5.06 2.41
C SER A 29 -6.65 -5.38 0.95
N ILE A 30 -5.59 -4.79 0.37
CA ILE A 30 -5.23 -4.96 -1.05
C ILE A 30 -3.77 -5.42 -1.14
N ARG A 31 -3.55 -6.58 -1.79
CA ARG A 31 -2.25 -7.25 -1.89
C ARG A 31 -1.97 -7.85 -3.28
N ASN A 32 -2.75 -7.45 -4.29
CA ASN A 32 -2.54 -7.90 -5.66
C ASN A 32 -1.32 -7.21 -6.26
N GLY A 33 -0.58 -7.92 -7.11
CA GLY A 33 0.59 -7.39 -7.79
C GLY A 33 0.31 -7.12 -9.26
N VAL A 34 1.00 -6.14 -9.83
CA VAL A 34 1.02 -5.87 -11.27
C VAL A 34 2.09 -6.74 -11.92
N THR A 35 1.72 -7.55 -12.90
CA THR A 35 2.60 -8.51 -13.60
C THR A 35 2.56 -8.28 -15.11
N PRO A 36 3.63 -8.59 -15.86
CA PRO A 36 3.64 -8.36 -17.32
C PRO A 36 2.58 -9.15 -18.09
N ASP A 37 2.09 -10.26 -17.55
CA ASP A 37 1.27 -11.25 -18.24
C ASP A 37 -0.09 -11.48 -17.55
N CYS A 38 -0.53 -10.57 -16.68
CA CYS A 38 -1.73 -10.74 -15.85
C CYS A 38 -1.68 -11.94 -14.88
N SER A 39 -0.56 -12.64 -14.71
CA SER A 39 -0.46 -13.74 -13.75
C SER A 39 -0.61 -13.24 -12.30
N ALA A 40 -1.05 -14.11 -11.40
CA ALA A 40 -1.11 -13.79 -9.98
C ALA A 40 0.30 -13.63 -9.40
N ALA A 41 0.53 -12.58 -8.62
CA ALA A 41 1.75 -12.39 -7.85
C ALA A 41 1.83 -13.42 -6.69
N PRO A 42 2.94 -13.50 -5.91
CA PRO A 42 3.06 -14.44 -4.78
C PRO A 42 1.94 -14.33 -3.74
N THR A 43 1.25 -13.19 -3.70
CA THR A 43 0.03 -12.97 -2.93
C THR A 43 -1.03 -12.30 -3.80
N GLY A 44 -2.30 -12.56 -3.50
CA GLY A 44 -3.42 -11.90 -4.16
C GLY A 44 -3.87 -12.61 -5.44
N GLU A 45 -4.63 -11.88 -6.25
CA GLU A 45 -5.21 -12.35 -7.50
C GLU A 45 -4.45 -11.83 -8.72
N GLY A 46 -4.58 -12.51 -9.86
CA GLY A 46 -4.10 -12.05 -11.16
C GLY A 46 -5.05 -11.06 -11.83
N GLY A 47 -4.81 -10.76 -13.11
CA GLY A 47 -5.62 -9.83 -13.91
C GLY A 47 -5.14 -8.37 -13.88
N PHE A 48 -3.94 -8.12 -13.34
CA PHE A 48 -3.33 -6.80 -13.26
C PHE A 48 -2.11 -6.72 -14.20
N GLU A 49 -2.35 -6.53 -15.50
CA GLU A 49 -1.29 -6.41 -16.51
C GLU A 49 -0.48 -5.13 -16.36
N ALA A 50 0.82 -5.18 -16.63
CA ALA A 50 1.67 -3.99 -16.69
C ALA A 50 1.41 -3.19 -18.00
N GLU A 51 0.49 -2.23 -17.94
CA GLU A 51 0.15 -1.36 -19.06
C GLU A 51 0.34 0.14 -18.73
N PRO A 52 0.84 0.96 -19.67
CA PRO A 52 0.86 2.41 -19.53
C PRO A 52 -0.55 2.96 -19.30
N ASP A 53 -0.66 4.03 -18.50
CA ASP A 53 -1.92 4.77 -18.25
C ASP A 53 -3.04 3.95 -17.56
N ARG A 54 -2.71 2.78 -16.99
CA ARG A 54 -3.68 1.92 -16.28
C ARG A 54 -3.67 2.08 -14.76
N TYR A 55 -2.54 2.48 -14.18
CA TYR A 55 -2.35 2.55 -12.73
C TYR A 55 -2.05 3.96 -12.25
N HIS A 56 -2.64 4.33 -11.13
CA HIS A 56 -2.41 5.61 -10.46
C HIS A 56 -1.82 5.39 -9.07
N LEU A 57 -0.79 6.16 -8.73
CA LEU A 57 -0.17 6.14 -7.41
C LEU A 57 -0.74 7.27 -6.54
N TYR A 58 -1.32 6.90 -5.41
CA TYR A 58 -1.72 7.84 -4.36
C TYR A 58 -0.65 7.87 -3.26
N VAL A 59 -0.02 9.02 -3.05
CA VAL A 59 1.04 9.22 -2.06
C VAL A 59 0.85 10.54 -1.31
N ALA A 60 1.17 10.56 -0.03
CA ALA A 60 1.16 11.77 0.79
C ALA A 60 2.60 12.15 1.17
N TYR A 61 3.00 13.39 0.86
CA TYR A 61 4.35 13.91 1.13
C TYR A 61 4.75 13.77 2.60
N ILE A 62 3.82 14.02 3.52
CA ILE A 62 4.03 13.95 4.96
C ILE A 62 4.25 12.53 5.51
N ALA A 63 3.96 11.49 4.73
CA ALA A 63 4.10 10.10 5.16
C ALA A 63 5.53 9.58 4.97
N LEU A 64 6.36 10.29 4.21
CA LEU A 64 7.79 10.03 4.10
C LEU A 64 8.46 10.81 5.23
N GLY A 65 8.97 10.11 6.24
CA GLY A 65 9.71 10.73 7.34
C GLY A 65 10.76 11.69 6.80
N LEU A 66 10.80 12.91 7.34
CA LEU A 66 11.60 14.03 6.85
C LEU A 66 13.12 13.79 6.82
N GLU A 67 13.58 12.62 7.31
CA GLU A 67 15.00 12.29 7.44
C GLU A 67 15.59 11.56 6.21
N SER A 68 14.79 11.10 5.24
CA SER A 68 15.31 10.21 4.17
C SER A 68 15.21 10.71 2.72
N ILE A 69 14.87 11.98 2.47
CA ILE A 69 14.92 12.51 1.10
C ILE A 69 16.38 12.88 0.77
N ALA A 70 17.22 11.86 0.58
CA ALA A 70 18.45 12.05 -0.20
C ALA A 70 18.02 12.41 -1.63
N PRO A 71 18.60 13.45 -2.27
CA PRO A 71 18.24 13.81 -3.62
C PRO A 71 18.51 12.60 -4.51
N THR A 72 17.44 12.01 -5.05
CA THR A 72 17.53 10.91 -5.99
C THR A 72 18.27 11.43 -7.21
N LYS A 73 19.55 11.06 -7.34
CA LYS A 73 20.35 11.42 -8.50
C LYS A 73 19.74 10.68 -9.70
N ILE A 74 19.02 11.41 -10.54
CA ILE A 74 18.53 10.88 -11.81
C ILE A 74 19.78 10.61 -12.65
N VAL A 75 20.15 9.33 -12.80
CA VAL A 75 21.18 8.90 -13.74
C VAL A 75 20.47 8.68 -15.07
N PRO A 76 20.70 9.52 -16.09
CA PRO A 76 20.14 9.29 -17.41
C PRO A 76 20.71 7.99 -18.01
N PRO A 77 19.92 7.23 -18.78
CA PRO A 77 20.40 6.02 -19.41
C PRO A 77 21.36 6.36 -20.55
N GLY A 78 22.59 5.82 -20.48
CA GLY A 78 23.54 5.77 -21.60
C GLY A 78 24.73 6.73 -21.51
N LEU A 79 25.88 6.18 -21.11
CA LEU A 79 27.22 6.60 -21.53
C LEU A 79 28.03 5.32 -21.82
#